data_AF-M7AQS7-F1
#
_entry.id   AF-M7AQS7-F1
#
_cell.length_a   1.000
_cell.length_b   1.000
_cell.length_c   1.000
_cell.angle_alpha   90.00
_cell.angle_beta   90.00
_cell.angle_gamma   90.00
#
_symmetry.space_group_name_H-M   'P 1'
#
loop_
_entity.id
_entity.type
_entity.pdbx_description
1 polymer ?
#
loop_
_entity_poly.entity_id
_entity_poly.type
_entity_poly.pdbx_seq_one_letter_code
_entity_poly.pdbx_strand_id
1 'polypeptide(L)'
;MRYLRWWYRKTHVEKKCPVIDMFNPLPLRQIYGCPLGGFGGGTITRGWRGEFCRWQLNPGVYHYKTVVADQFTVCLRRKGQTVYQQVLSVERPSVLQDWNWGYCGHYAFYHALYPRAWTVYQLPGQDVVLTCRQISPIIPNDYQDTSLPVGVFVWELENGSDEAVDVSIMLTLQNGMGTKEDKRGGHWNEPFSLEKDDARVSGVLLHHCSPVNPYTLAISAREQAGTRVTHFTAFNPAGTGQAVWQDLLQDGRLGSPAGEVMHGPGNSLSRGVHSSAVSEAGSCQPGSDPRPT
;
A
#
# COMPACT_ATOMS: atom_id res chain seq x y z
N MET A 1 -17.61 38.56 10.86
CA MET A 1 -16.57 39.54 10.46
C MET A 1 -15.15 39.14 10.86
N ARG A 2 -14.81 38.93 12.16
CA ARG A 2 -13.43 38.62 12.60
C ARG A 2 -12.84 37.36 11.96
N TYR A 3 -13.60 36.26 11.97
CA TYR A 3 -13.15 35.00 11.37
C TYR A 3 -12.93 35.10 9.86
N LEU A 4 -13.86 35.73 9.13
CA LEU A 4 -13.73 35.94 7.68
C LEU A 4 -12.44 36.69 7.31
N ARG A 5 -12.11 37.78 8.05
CA ARG A 5 -10.86 38.53 7.83
C ARG A 5 -9.62 37.69 8.11
N TRP A 6 -9.64 36.92 9.20
CA TRP A 6 -8.56 36.00 9.54
C TRP A 6 -8.40 34.90 8.50
N TRP A 7 -9.50 34.27 8.09
CA TRP A 7 -9.54 33.21 7.10
C TRP A 7 -9.00 33.71 5.76
N TYR A 8 -9.49 34.85 5.27
CA TYR A 8 -9.01 35.46 4.02
C TYR A 8 -7.51 35.76 4.06
N ARG A 9 -7.01 36.33 5.17
CA ARG A 9 -5.58 36.56 5.35
C ARG A 9 -4.80 35.25 5.32
N LYS A 10 -5.26 34.19 5.98
CA LYS A 10 -4.57 32.90 6.01
C LYS A 10 -4.58 32.18 4.66
N THR A 11 -5.74 32.07 4.01
CA THR A 11 -5.91 31.30 2.77
C THR A 11 -5.43 32.05 1.54
N HIS A 12 -5.79 33.32 1.39
CA HIS A 12 -5.54 34.08 0.16
C HIS A 12 -4.24 34.90 0.20
N VAL A 13 -3.89 35.49 1.35
CA VAL A 13 -2.66 36.31 1.47
C VAL A 13 -1.46 35.44 1.83
N GLU A 14 -1.55 34.67 2.91
CA GLU A 14 -0.45 33.84 3.41
C GLU A 14 -0.33 32.49 2.70
N LYS A 15 -1.33 32.10 1.89
CA LYS A 15 -1.42 30.80 1.19
C LYS A 15 -1.24 29.60 2.14
N LYS A 16 -1.74 29.71 3.36
CA LYS A 16 -1.71 28.67 4.39
C LYS A 16 -3.08 28.00 4.50
N CYS A 17 -3.06 26.71 4.81
CA CYS A 17 -4.29 25.97 5.11
C CYS A 17 -4.72 26.30 6.55
N PRO A 18 -5.94 26.82 6.78
CA PRO A 18 -6.45 27.06 8.12
C PRO A 18 -6.77 25.73 8.81
N VAL A 19 -6.43 25.62 10.10
CA VAL A 19 -6.67 24.40 10.90
C VAL A 19 -8.16 24.09 11.04
N ILE A 20 -9.00 25.13 11.12
CA ILE A 20 -10.46 25.04 11.12
C ILE A 20 -10.95 25.92 9.97
N ASP A 21 -11.48 25.28 8.91
CA ASP A 21 -12.12 25.97 7.78
C ASP A 21 -13.64 25.81 7.86
N MET A 22 -14.33 26.86 8.32
CA MET A 22 -15.80 26.89 8.39
C MET A 22 -16.45 27.23 7.05
N PHE A 23 -15.69 27.73 6.07
CA PHE A 23 -16.20 28.06 4.74
C PHE A 23 -16.10 26.88 3.78
N ASN A 24 -15.08 26.02 3.96
CA ASN A 24 -14.86 24.81 3.17
C ASN A 24 -14.86 23.57 4.07
N PRO A 25 -16.02 23.19 4.64
CA PRO A 25 -16.10 21.97 5.44
C PRO A 25 -15.73 20.75 4.59
N LEU A 26 -14.97 19.83 5.18
CA LEU A 26 -14.57 18.60 4.51
C LEU A 26 -15.76 17.63 4.44
N PRO A 27 -16.19 17.19 3.25
CA PRO A 27 -17.27 16.23 3.14
C PRO A 27 -16.84 14.86 3.65
N LEU A 28 -17.67 14.24 4.48
CA LEU A 28 -17.45 12.87 4.94
C LEU A 28 -17.71 11.90 3.78
N ARG A 29 -16.69 11.14 3.39
CA ARG A 29 -16.82 10.02 2.45
C ARG A 29 -17.02 8.72 3.23
N GLN A 30 -17.97 7.89 2.81
CA GLN A 30 -18.23 6.58 3.43
C GLN A 30 -17.23 5.51 2.94
N ILE A 31 -15.93 5.81 3.07
CA ILE A 31 -14.84 4.96 2.57
C ILE A 31 -13.75 4.70 3.62
N TYR A 32 -13.82 5.34 4.78
CA TYR A 32 -12.74 5.30 5.76
C TYR A 32 -12.77 4.01 6.59
N GLY A 33 -11.59 3.52 6.94
CA GLY A 33 -11.39 2.40 7.86
C GLY A 33 -10.49 2.80 9.04
N CYS A 34 -10.00 1.78 9.75
CA CYS A 34 -9.02 1.90 10.81
C CYS A 34 -7.71 2.52 10.28
N PRO A 35 -7.16 3.57 10.92
CA PRO A 35 -5.87 4.14 10.52
C PRO A 35 -4.71 3.20 10.86
N LEU A 36 -3.62 3.35 10.10
CA LEU A 36 -2.31 2.73 10.31
C LEU A 36 -1.30 3.80 10.74
N GLY A 37 -0.51 3.49 11.77
CA GLY A 37 0.56 4.35 12.28
C GLY A 37 0.44 4.64 13.78
N GLY A 38 1.59 4.92 14.40
CA GLY A 38 1.71 5.27 15.80
C GLY A 38 1.37 6.74 16.11
N PHE A 39 1.39 7.07 17.40
CA PHE A 39 1.21 8.43 17.89
C PHE A 39 2.36 9.33 17.48
N GLY A 40 2.06 10.49 16.89
CA GLY A 40 3.07 11.48 16.47
C GLY A 40 3.82 11.15 15.18
N GLY A 41 3.87 9.88 14.76
CA GLY A 41 4.53 9.43 13.53
C GLY A 41 3.76 9.70 12.23
N GLY A 42 2.51 10.14 12.34
CA GLY A 42 1.60 10.28 11.21
C GLY A 42 0.80 9.02 10.93
N THR A 43 -0.28 9.14 10.16
CA THR A 43 -1.15 7.99 9.86
C THR A 43 -1.52 7.89 8.38
N ILE A 44 -1.73 6.65 7.93
CA ILE A 44 -2.30 6.33 6.62
C ILE A 44 -3.56 5.51 6.87
N THR A 45 -4.69 5.93 6.31
CA THR A 45 -5.96 5.21 6.47
C THR A 45 -6.21 4.34 5.25
N ARG A 46 -6.27 3.03 5.48
CA ARG A 46 -6.85 2.07 4.53
C ARG A 46 -8.35 1.99 4.76
N GLY A 47 -9.11 2.18 3.69
CA GLY A 47 -10.55 2.12 3.66
C GLY A 47 -11.08 0.70 3.70
N TRP A 48 -12.36 0.56 4.06
CA TRP A 48 -13.03 -0.75 4.10
C TRP A 48 -13.22 -1.36 2.70
N ARG A 49 -13.10 -0.55 1.63
CA ARG A 49 -13.12 -1.01 0.24
C ARG A 49 -11.74 -1.45 -0.27
N GLY A 50 -10.70 -1.36 0.57
CA GLY A 50 -9.34 -1.80 0.31
C GLY A 50 -8.35 -0.69 -0.06
N GLU A 51 -8.82 0.54 -0.24
CA GLU A 51 -8.08 1.67 -0.79
C GLU A 51 -7.31 2.49 0.26
N PHE A 52 -6.19 3.12 -0.09
CA PHE A 52 -5.49 4.06 0.80
C PHE A 52 -6.02 5.49 0.56
N CYS A 53 -6.87 5.99 1.47
CA CYS A 53 -7.77 7.12 1.21
C CYS A 53 -7.59 8.36 2.09
N ARG A 54 -6.77 8.29 3.15
CA ARG A 54 -6.49 9.45 3.99
C ARG A 54 -5.07 9.40 4.54
N TRP A 55 -4.33 10.47 4.33
CA TRP A 55 -2.91 10.56 4.64
C TRP A 55 -2.64 11.74 5.56
N GLN A 56 -1.97 11.47 6.67
CA GLN A 56 -1.59 12.43 7.69
C GLN A 56 -0.08 12.27 8.00
N LEU A 57 0.76 12.41 6.97
CA LEU A 57 2.22 12.32 7.10
C LEU A 57 2.83 13.64 7.59
N ASN A 58 2.15 14.76 7.33
CA ASN A 58 2.51 16.06 7.88
C ASN A 58 1.64 16.35 9.10
N PRO A 59 2.21 16.57 10.31
CA PRO A 59 1.44 16.84 11.51
C PRO A 59 0.43 17.99 11.33
N GLY A 60 -0.83 17.73 11.65
CA GLY A 60 -1.94 18.69 11.52
C GLY A 60 -2.48 18.90 10.10
N VAL A 61 -1.91 18.25 9.08
CA VAL A 61 -2.36 18.34 7.69
C VAL A 61 -2.90 16.99 7.23
N TYR A 62 -4.09 16.99 6.62
CA TYR A 62 -4.76 15.81 6.13
C TYR A 62 -4.98 15.88 4.63
N HIS A 63 -4.62 14.82 3.91
CA HIS A 63 -4.90 14.65 2.50
C HIS A 63 -5.91 13.51 2.32
N TYR A 64 -7.10 13.82 1.80
CA TYR A 64 -8.24 12.89 1.70
C TYR A 64 -8.37 12.23 0.32
N LYS A 65 -7.31 12.28 -0.48
CA LYS A 65 -7.30 11.71 -1.82
C LYS A 65 -6.96 10.23 -1.74
N THR A 66 -7.73 9.43 -2.46
CA THR A 66 -7.39 8.02 -2.69
C THR A 66 -6.21 7.93 -3.66
N VAL A 67 -5.17 7.21 -3.27
CA VAL A 67 -4.05 6.88 -4.15
C VAL A 67 -4.37 5.52 -4.79
N VAL A 68 -4.70 5.54 -6.09
CA VAL A 68 -5.24 4.36 -6.78
C VAL A 68 -4.22 3.24 -6.88
N ALA A 69 -2.95 3.57 -7.09
CA ALA A 69 -1.87 2.60 -7.24
C ALA A 69 -1.54 1.83 -5.96
N ASP A 70 -2.04 2.28 -4.81
CA ASP A 70 -1.74 1.66 -3.52
C ASP A 70 -2.74 0.54 -3.29
N GLN A 71 -2.31 -0.70 -3.48
CA GLN A 71 -3.20 -1.86 -3.49
C GLN A 71 -2.51 -3.13 -2.99
N PHE A 72 -3.35 -4.09 -2.57
CA PHE A 72 -2.96 -5.49 -2.54
C PHE A 72 -3.52 -6.23 -3.75
N THR A 73 -2.70 -7.09 -4.34
CA THR A 73 -3.04 -7.96 -5.47
C THR A 73 -2.65 -9.39 -5.10
N VAL A 74 -3.54 -10.35 -5.40
CA VAL A 74 -3.24 -11.79 -5.27
C VAL A 74 -2.96 -12.38 -6.64
N CYS A 75 -1.99 -13.29 -6.72
CA CYS A 75 -1.74 -14.19 -7.85
C CYS A 75 -1.74 -15.63 -7.32
N LEU A 76 -2.61 -16.49 -7.87
CA LEU A 76 -2.68 -17.92 -7.56
C LEU A 76 -2.14 -18.72 -8.74
N ARG A 77 -1.30 -19.70 -8.40
CA ARG A 77 -0.65 -20.58 -9.37
C ARG A 77 -0.83 -22.04 -8.97
N ARG A 78 -1.08 -22.88 -9.98
CA ARG A 78 -1.16 -24.34 -9.82
C ARG A 78 -0.29 -24.96 -10.89
N LYS A 79 0.55 -25.94 -10.50
CA LYS A 79 1.43 -26.67 -11.43
C LYS A 79 2.29 -25.75 -12.32
N GLY A 80 2.76 -24.63 -11.74
CA GLY A 80 3.59 -23.64 -12.44
C GLY A 80 2.85 -22.73 -13.43
N GLN A 81 1.52 -22.69 -13.42
CA GLN A 81 0.71 -21.79 -14.25
C GLN A 81 -0.18 -20.90 -13.40
N THR A 82 -0.30 -19.63 -13.78
CA THR A 82 -1.22 -18.68 -13.13
C THR A 82 -2.65 -18.98 -13.52
N VAL A 83 -3.48 -19.26 -12.52
CA VAL A 83 -4.91 -19.59 -12.69
C VAL A 83 -5.80 -18.41 -12.31
N TYR A 84 -5.30 -17.48 -11.50
CA TYR A 84 -6.06 -16.33 -11.02
C TYR A 84 -5.14 -15.18 -10.62
N GLN A 85 -5.43 -13.96 -11.07
CA GLN A 85 -4.76 -12.74 -10.59
C GLN A 85 -5.76 -11.61 -10.46
N GLN A 86 -5.80 -10.95 -9.30
CA GLN A 86 -6.88 -10.03 -8.95
C GLN A 86 -6.41 -8.95 -7.98
N VAL A 87 -6.78 -7.70 -8.28
CA VAL A 87 -6.65 -6.60 -7.33
C VAL A 87 -7.73 -6.73 -6.26
N LEU A 88 -7.35 -6.69 -4.98
CA LEU A 88 -8.24 -6.87 -3.83
C LEU A 88 -8.98 -5.57 -3.46
N SER A 89 -9.63 -4.97 -4.48
CA SER A 89 -10.36 -3.71 -4.41
C SER A 89 -11.61 -3.75 -5.28
N VAL A 90 -12.68 -3.15 -4.78
CA VAL A 90 -13.97 -3.02 -5.50
C VAL A 90 -13.96 -1.86 -6.52
N GLU A 91 -12.89 -1.05 -6.54
CA GLU A 91 -12.77 0.10 -7.44
C GLU A 91 -12.54 -0.32 -8.91
N ARG A 92 -12.87 0.58 -9.83
CA ARG A 92 -12.60 0.45 -11.28
C ARG A 92 -12.02 1.76 -11.82
N PRO A 93 -10.72 2.00 -11.64
CA PRO A 93 -10.08 3.25 -12.04
C PRO A 93 -9.91 3.38 -13.56
N SER A 94 -9.66 4.61 -14.02
CA SER A 94 -9.33 4.91 -15.42
C SER A 94 -7.83 4.77 -15.73
N VAL A 95 -7.01 4.50 -14.72
CA VAL A 95 -5.56 4.20 -14.83
C VAL A 95 -5.34 2.76 -14.40
N LEU A 96 -4.17 2.19 -14.69
CA LEU A 96 -3.87 0.78 -14.38
C LEU A 96 -4.88 -0.19 -15.00
N GLN A 97 -5.36 0.11 -16.22
CA GLN A 97 -6.47 -0.60 -16.87
C GLN A 97 -6.15 -2.04 -17.26
N ASP A 98 -4.87 -2.42 -17.33
CA ASP A 98 -4.48 -3.82 -17.62
C ASP A 98 -4.60 -4.72 -16.38
N TRP A 99 -4.79 -4.12 -15.19
CA TRP A 99 -5.02 -4.87 -13.97
C TRP A 99 -6.47 -5.36 -13.91
N ASN A 100 -6.67 -6.52 -13.31
CA ASN A 100 -8.00 -7.07 -13.07
C ASN A 100 -8.61 -6.41 -11.81
N TRP A 101 -9.41 -5.37 -12.03
CA TRP A 101 -10.09 -4.54 -11.02
C TRP A 101 -11.52 -4.99 -10.72
N GLY A 102 -12.16 -4.35 -9.74
CA GLY A 102 -13.58 -4.51 -9.47
C GLY A 102 -13.92 -5.85 -8.84
N TYR A 103 -13.11 -6.25 -7.84
CA TYR A 103 -13.42 -7.39 -6.98
C TYR A 103 -14.85 -7.31 -6.46
N CYS A 104 -15.55 -8.44 -6.45
CA CYS A 104 -16.95 -8.45 -6.03
C CYS A 104 -17.04 -8.29 -4.51
N GLY A 105 -17.51 -7.13 -4.06
CA GLY A 105 -17.63 -6.79 -2.64
C GLY A 105 -18.57 -7.70 -1.83
N HIS A 106 -19.41 -8.52 -2.49
CA HIS A 106 -20.19 -9.57 -1.81
C HIS A 106 -19.30 -10.62 -1.12
N TYR A 107 -18.08 -10.83 -1.64
CA TYR A 107 -17.11 -11.80 -1.14
C TYR A 107 -15.92 -11.14 -0.41
N ALA A 108 -16.12 -9.90 0.08
CA ALA A 108 -15.14 -9.17 0.89
C ALA A 108 -15.80 -8.66 2.18
N PHE A 109 -15.22 -8.99 3.32
CA PHE A 109 -15.77 -8.65 4.64
C PHE A 109 -14.75 -7.86 5.43
N TYR A 110 -15.06 -6.60 5.73
CA TYR A 110 -14.21 -5.73 6.53
C TYR A 110 -14.67 -5.68 7.98
N HIS A 111 -13.73 -5.78 8.90
CA HIS A 111 -13.94 -5.70 10.33
C HIS A 111 -12.91 -4.76 10.96
N ALA A 112 -13.30 -4.01 11.99
CA ALA A 112 -12.39 -3.14 12.70
C ALA A 112 -12.65 -3.14 14.21
N LEU A 113 -11.58 -3.28 14.97
CA LEU A 113 -11.52 -3.07 16.41
C LEU A 113 -10.13 -2.50 16.73
N TYR A 114 -10.03 -1.17 16.69
CA TYR A 114 -8.77 -0.43 16.83
C TYR A 114 -7.96 -0.94 18.05
N PRO A 115 -6.65 -1.20 17.90
CA PRO A 115 -5.75 -0.80 16.79
C PRO A 115 -5.63 -1.82 15.65
N ARG A 116 -6.58 -2.76 15.56
CA ARG A 116 -6.61 -3.81 14.54
C ARG A 116 -7.80 -3.63 13.61
N ALA A 117 -7.61 -4.03 12.36
CA ALA A 117 -8.70 -4.31 11.44
C ALA A 117 -8.33 -5.53 10.59
N TRP A 118 -9.32 -6.17 9.99
CA TRP A 118 -9.05 -7.26 9.07
C TRP A 118 -10.06 -7.29 7.94
N THR A 119 -9.59 -7.72 6.77
CA THR A 119 -10.43 -7.96 5.60
C THR A 119 -10.31 -9.41 5.18
N VAL A 120 -11.45 -10.09 5.08
CA VAL A 120 -11.55 -11.46 4.57
C VAL A 120 -12.00 -11.41 3.12
N TYR A 121 -11.26 -12.05 2.22
CA TYR A 121 -11.56 -12.18 0.80
C TYR A 121 -11.77 -13.66 0.48
N GLN A 122 -12.98 -14.02 0.04
CA GLN A 122 -13.30 -15.35 -0.45
C GLN A 122 -13.17 -15.37 -1.97
N LEU A 123 -12.20 -16.10 -2.53
CA LEU A 123 -11.94 -16.11 -3.97
C LEU A 123 -12.85 -17.14 -4.67
N PRO A 124 -13.97 -16.73 -5.29
CA PRO A 124 -14.96 -17.70 -5.78
C PRO A 124 -14.37 -18.51 -6.94
N GLY A 125 -14.58 -19.82 -6.91
CA GLY A 125 -14.05 -20.74 -7.92
C GLY A 125 -12.56 -21.08 -7.77
N GLN A 126 -11.87 -20.55 -6.75
CA GLN A 126 -10.48 -20.88 -6.44
C GLN A 126 -10.34 -21.74 -5.17
N ASP A 127 -11.40 -21.87 -4.37
CA ASP A 127 -11.41 -22.52 -3.04
C ASP A 127 -10.28 -22.03 -2.13
N VAL A 128 -10.00 -20.73 -2.20
CA VAL A 128 -9.00 -20.03 -1.38
C VAL A 128 -9.67 -18.87 -0.64
N VAL A 129 -9.38 -18.77 0.65
CA VAL A 129 -9.75 -17.63 1.49
C VAL A 129 -8.48 -16.91 1.93
N LEU A 130 -8.48 -15.58 1.79
CA LEU A 130 -7.40 -14.71 2.24
C LEU A 130 -7.90 -13.83 3.38
N THR A 131 -7.15 -13.78 4.47
CA THR A 131 -7.41 -12.84 5.57
C THR A 131 -6.23 -11.89 5.70
N CYS A 132 -6.48 -10.59 5.51
CA CYS A 132 -5.50 -9.53 5.74
C CYS A 132 -5.78 -8.86 7.08
N ARG A 133 -4.95 -9.11 8.09
CA ARG A 133 -4.98 -8.38 9.37
C ARG A 133 -4.05 -7.18 9.28
N GLN A 134 -4.58 -5.98 9.45
CA GLN A 134 -3.80 -4.75 9.60
C GLN A 134 -3.70 -4.32 11.07
N ILE A 135 -2.52 -3.88 11.49
CA ILE A 135 -2.21 -3.59 12.90
C ILE A 135 -1.43 -2.27 12.99
N SER A 136 -1.89 -1.36 13.85
CA SER A 136 -1.10 -0.22 14.33
C SER A 136 -0.43 -0.55 15.66
N PRO A 137 0.78 -0.03 15.95
CA PRO A 137 1.56 -0.39 17.13
C PRO A 137 1.07 0.28 18.42
N ILE A 138 -0.23 0.34 18.66
CA ILE A 138 -0.80 1.10 19.79
C ILE A 138 -0.90 0.21 21.02
N ILE A 139 0.02 0.43 21.95
CA ILE A 139 0.23 -0.44 23.11
C ILE A 139 0.09 0.43 24.39
N PRO A 140 -0.92 0.19 25.24
CA PRO A 140 -1.08 0.93 26.48
C PRO A 140 0.16 0.89 27.36
N ASN A 141 0.57 2.06 27.86
CA ASN A 141 1.77 2.27 28.71
C ASN A 141 3.12 2.01 28.04
N ASP A 142 3.17 1.76 26.72
CA ASP A 142 4.40 1.74 25.94
C ASP A 142 4.45 2.99 25.05
N TYR A 143 5.32 3.93 25.40
CA TYR A 143 5.45 5.19 24.66
C TYR A 143 6.42 5.08 23.48
N GLN A 144 7.29 4.07 23.47
CA GLN A 144 8.30 3.90 22.44
C GLN A 144 7.65 3.26 21.22
N ASP A 145 7.10 2.06 21.36
CA ASP A 145 6.54 1.31 20.24
C ASP A 145 5.26 1.97 19.71
N THR A 146 4.46 2.55 20.62
CA THR A 146 3.28 3.35 20.24
C THR A 146 3.62 4.56 19.38
N SER A 147 4.86 5.06 19.38
CA SER A 147 5.26 6.20 18.56
C SER A 147 5.74 5.81 17.15
N LEU A 148 5.92 4.52 16.86
CA LEU A 148 6.51 4.07 15.61
C LEU A 148 5.61 4.38 14.40
N PRO A 149 6.15 4.99 13.31
CA PRO A 149 5.41 5.27 12.09
C PRO A 149 5.28 4.01 11.21
N VAL A 150 4.73 2.94 11.77
CA VAL A 150 4.62 1.62 11.11
C VAL A 150 3.19 1.12 11.11
N GLY A 151 2.82 0.40 10.06
CA GLY A 151 1.64 -0.45 10.01
C GLY A 151 2.06 -1.85 9.56
N VAL A 152 1.51 -2.88 10.18
CA VAL A 152 1.81 -4.28 9.83
C VAL A 152 0.60 -4.88 9.14
N PHE A 153 0.83 -5.59 8.05
CA PHE A 153 -0.15 -6.44 7.40
C PHE A 153 0.28 -7.89 7.57
N VAL A 154 -0.56 -8.69 8.21
CA VAL A 154 -0.36 -10.14 8.37
C VAL A 154 -1.37 -10.82 7.45
N TRP A 155 -0.89 -11.68 6.57
CA TRP A 155 -1.73 -12.43 5.65
C TRP A 155 -1.89 -13.87 6.15
N GLU A 156 -3.12 -14.36 6.13
CA GLU A 156 -3.44 -15.75 6.44
C GLU A 156 -4.17 -16.33 5.23
N LEU A 157 -3.81 -17.54 4.84
CA LEU A 157 -4.36 -18.21 3.67
C LEU A 157 -4.93 -19.56 4.06
N GLU A 158 -6.15 -19.83 3.59
CA GLU A 158 -6.81 -21.12 3.72
C GLU A 158 -7.00 -21.70 2.32
N ASN A 159 -6.51 -22.92 2.09
CA ASN A 159 -6.69 -23.66 0.85
C ASN A 159 -7.67 -24.81 1.08
N GLY A 160 -8.91 -24.61 0.63
CA GLY A 160 -9.98 -25.60 0.68
C GLY A 160 -10.00 -26.56 -0.50
N SER A 161 -9.10 -26.41 -1.47
CA SER A 161 -8.99 -27.33 -2.61
C SER A 161 -8.21 -28.60 -2.23
N ASP A 162 -8.23 -29.59 -3.14
CA ASP A 162 -7.53 -30.86 -3.02
C ASP A 162 -6.09 -30.85 -3.59
N GLU A 163 -5.65 -29.70 -4.13
CA GLU A 163 -4.34 -29.51 -4.72
C GLU A 163 -3.58 -28.34 -4.08
N ALA A 164 -2.24 -28.43 -4.06
CA ALA A 164 -1.42 -27.34 -3.56
C ALA A 164 -1.53 -26.11 -4.46
N VAL A 165 -1.59 -24.93 -3.84
CA VAL A 165 -1.68 -23.64 -4.54
C VAL A 165 -0.49 -22.78 -4.14
N ASP A 166 0.25 -22.31 -5.13
CA ASP A 166 1.27 -21.29 -4.93
C ASP A 166 0.59 -19.92 -4.94
N VAL A 167 0.78 -19.13 -3.89
CA VAL A 167 0.13 -17.83 -3.72
C VAL A 167 1.18 -16.76 -3.62
N SER A 168 0.98 -15.67 -4.36
CA SER A 168 1.78 -14.45 -4.28
C SER A 168 0.89 -13.28 -3.87
N ILE A 169 1.30 -12.55 -2.84
CA ILE A 169 0.63 -11.34 -2.37
C ILE A 169 1.53 -10.16 -2.67
N MET A 170 1.08 -9.29 -3.57
CA MET A 170 1.79 -8.08 -3.96
C MET A 170 1.17 -6.86 -3.29
N LEU A 171 1.98 -6.09 -2.56
CA LEU A 171 1.65 -4.73 -2.12
C LEU A 171 2.31 -3.72 -3.06
N THR A 172 1.51 -2.82 -3.63
CA THR A 172 1.99 -1.67 -4.40
C THR A 172 1.82 -0.38 -3.60
N LEU A 173 2.77 0.55 -3.72
CA LEU A 173 2.70 1.86 -3.09
C LEU A 173 3.31 2.94 -4.00
N GLN A 174 2.64 4.09 -4.10
CA GLN A 174 3.13 5.28 -4.77
C GLN A 174 4.16 6.01 -3.90
N ASN A 175 5.20 6.55 -4.53
CA ASN A 175 6.12 7.48 -3.89
C ASN A 175 5.44 8.84 -3.70
N GLY A 176 4.59 8.94 -2.69
CA GLY A 176 3.82 10.14 -2.39
C GLY A 176 2.51 9.83 -1.68
N MET A 177 1.63 10.83 -1.64
CA MET A 177 0.36 10.76 -0.92
C MET A 177 -0.81 11.29 -1.77
N GLY A 178 -0.64 11.29 -3.10
CA GLY A 178 -1.62 11.73 -4.09
C GLY A 178 -1.64 13.24 -4.34
N THR A 179 -0.64 13.97 -3.89
CA THR A 179 -0.64 15.44 -3.95
C THR A 179 -0.05 15.97 -5.26
N LYS A 180 0.04 17.30 -5.38
CA LYS A 180 0.75 17.93 -6.50
C LYS A 180 2.27 17.75 -6.38
N GLU A 181 2.80 17.59 -5.15
CA GLU A 181 4.23 17.43 -4.91
C GLU A 181 4.75 16.11 -5.51
N ASP A 182 3.94 15.06 -5.56
CA ASP A 182 4.26 13.77 -6.19
C ASP A 182 4.74 13.90 -7.65
N LYS A 183 4.39 14.99 -8.35
CA LYS A 183 4.78 15.27 -9.75
C LYS A 183 6.06 16.11 -9.88
N ARG A 184 6.65 16.54 -8.77
CA ARG A 184 7.71 17.56 -8.73
C ARG A 184 9.06 17.06 -9.26
N GLY A 185 9.21 15.75 -9.45
CA GLY A 185 10.46 15.12 -9.88
C GLY A 185 11.51 15.12 -8.77
N GLY A 186 12.53 14.25 -8.89
CA GLY A 186 13.57 14.06 -7.87
C GLY A 186 13.19 13.06 -6.76
N HIS A 187 11.97 12.51 -6.81
CA HIS A 187 11.60 11.32 -6.05
C HIS A 187 12.24 10.09 -6.69
N TRP A 188 12.70 9.14 -5.87
CA TRP A 188 13.37 7.93 -6.34
C TRP A 188 13.11 6.78 -5.38
N ASN A 189 13.30 5.56 -5.88
CA ASN A 189 13.06 4.34 -5.12
C ASN A 189 14.32 3.45 -5.17
N GLU A 190 14.63 2.73 -4.10
CA GLU A 190 15.71 1.74 -4.08
C GLU A 190 15.29 0.45 -3.37
N PRO A 191 15.73 -0.71 -3.85
CA PRO A 191 15.52 -1.95 -3.14
C PRO A 191 16.45 -2.04 -1.94
N PHE A 192 16.03 -2.74 -0.89
CA PHE A 192 16.86 -3.05 0.25
C PHE A 192 16.66 -4.50 0.72
N SER A 193 17.67 -5.03 1.39
CA SER A 193 17.65 -6.33 2.05
C SER A 193 18.40 -6.22 3.37
N LEU A 194 17.77 -6.60 4.47
CA LEU A 194 18.35 -6.61 5.80
C LEU A 194 18.29 -8.03 6.36
N GLU A 195 19.41 -8.48 6.92
CA GLU A 195 19.51 -9.75 7.63
C GLU A 195 19.90 -9.48 9.08
N LYS A 196 19.10 -10.01 10.01
CA LYS A 196 19.35 -9.90 11.45
C LYS A 196 18.70 -11.08 12.16
N ASP A 197 19.41 -11.71 13.09
CA ASP A 197 18.90 -12.79 13.94
C ASP A 197 18.19 -13.92 13.14
N ASP A 198 18.83 -14.39 12.06
CA ASP A 198 18.31 -15.38 11.09
C ASP A 198 16.99 -15.00 10.39
N ALA A 199 16.55 -13.74 10.52
CA ALA A 199 15.45 -13.18 9.78
C ALA A 199 15.98 -12.30 8.64
N ARG A 200 15.46 -12.52 7.44
CA ARG A 200 15.70 -11.67 6.28
C ARG A 200 14.45 -10.85 5.98
N VAL A 201 14.61 -9.55 5.78
CA VAL A 201 13.56 -8.63 5.34
C VAL A 201 14.03 -7.94 4.07
N SER A 202 13.22 -8.03 3.03
CA SER A 202 13.51 -7.45 1.72
C SER A 202 12.36 -6.53 1.31
N GLY A 203 12.67 -5.45 0.58
CA GLY A 203 11.65 -4.47 0.21
C GLY A 203 12.16 -3.34 -0.66
N VAL A 204 11.39 -2.25 -0.71
CA VAL A 204 11.70 -1.03 -1.45
C VAL A 204 11.52 0.19 -0.56
N LEU A 205 12.50 1.09 -0.56
CA LEU A 205 12.42 2.43 0.00
C LEU A 205 11.93 3.41 -1.08
N LEU A 206 10.97 4.27 -0.74
CA LEU A 206 10.39 5.28 -1.60
C LEU A 206 10.74 6.67 -1.04
N HIS A 207 11.74 7.32 -1.62
CA HIS A 207 12.27 8.60 -1.14
C HIS A 207 11.48 9.75 -1.74
N HIS A 208 10.66 10.39 -0.91
CA HIS A 208 9.84 11.54 -1.29
C HIS A 208 10.55 12.86 -0.96
N CYS A 209 11.39 13.30 -1.91
CA CYS A 209 12.22 14.52 -1.82
C CYS A 209 11.43 15.85 -1.97
N SER A 210 10.50 16.15 -1.06
CA SER A 210 9.89 17.49 -0.98
C SER A 210 10.87 18.50 -0.33
N PRO A 211 10.79 19.82 -0.61
CA PRO A 211 11.69 20.79 0.03
C PRO A 211 11.32 21.08 1.48
N VAL A 212 10.05 20.86 1.83
CA VAL A 212 9.52 21.10 3.16
C VAL A 212 9.04 19.75 3.65
N ASN A 213 9.83 19.13 4.51
CA ASN A 213 9.63 17.80 5.10
C ASN A 213 9.75 16.64 4.08
N PRO A 214 10.96 16.36 3.56
CA PRO A 214 11.18 15.12 2.83
C PRO A 214 10.99 13.92 3.76
N TYR A 215 10.54 12.80 3.22
CA TYR A 215 10.34 11.56 3.97
C TYR A 215 10.67 10.34 3.12
N THR A 216 10.80 9.18 3.76
CA THR A 216 10.95 7.89 3.08
C THR A 216 9.86 6.96 3.57
N LEU A 217 9.10 6.36 2.65
CA LEU A 217 8.21 5.24 2.95
C LEU A 217 8.96 3.94 2.65
N ALA A 218 8.62 2.86 3.35
CA ALA A 218 9.13 1.54 3.06
C ALA A 218 7.96 0.57 2.92
N ILE A 219 8.00 -0.26 1.87
CA ILE A 219 7.21 -1.49 1.79
C ILE A 219 8.19 -2.66 1.80
N SER A 220 7.89 -3.68 2.60
CA SER A 220 8.76 -4.82 2.80
C SER A 220 7.99 -6.02 3.29
N ALA A 221 8.54 -7.20 3.04
CA ALA A 221 8.07 -8.45 3.58
C ALA A 221 9.24 -9.20 4.24
N ARG A 222 8.91 -10.03 5.22
CA ARG A 222 9.89 -10.89 5.90
C ARG A 222 9.93 -12.22 5.17
N GLU A 223 11.11 -12.66 4.77
CA GLU A 223 11.29 -14.00 4.23
C GLU A 223 11.11 -15.03 5.36
N GLN A 224 10.15 -15.93 5.17
CA GLN A 224 9.91 -17.11 5.98
C GLN A 224 10.34 -18.39 5.23
N ALA A 225 10.48 -19.49 5.96
CA ALA A 225 10.79 -20.79 5.36
C ALA A 225 9.74 -21.18 4.29
N GLY A 226 10.19 -21.40 3.06
CA GLY A 226 9.32 -21.74 1.93
C GLY A 226 8.66 -20.54 1.25
N THR A 227 8.95 -19.31 1.68
CA THR A 227 8.52 -18.08 1.01
C THR A 227 9.68 -17.38 0.32
N ARG A 228 9.38 -16.53 -0.66
CA ARG A 228 10.38 -15.68 -1.31
C ARG A 228 9.83 -14.28 -1.52
N VAL A 229 10.62 -13.28 -1.16
CA VAL A 229 10.30 -11.87 -1.39
C VAL A 229 10.95 -11.39 -2.69
N THR A 230 10.16 -10.73 -3.53
CA THR A 230 10.58 -10.15 -4.80
C THR A 230 9.99 -8.75 -4.95
N HIS A 231 10.57 -7.91 -5.81
CA HIS A 231 10.18 -6.50 -5.88
C HIS A 231 10.26 -5.93 -7.30
N PHE A 232 9.48 -4.89 -7.54
CA PHE A 232 9.48 -4.05 -8.73
C PHE A 232 9.73 -2.60 -8.31
N THR A 233 10.91 -2.05 -8.60
CA THR A 233 11.36 -0.77 -8.03
C THR A 233 10.56 0.44 -8.51
N ALA A 234 10.14 0.47 -9.77
CA ALA A 234 9.44 1.62 -10.34
C ALA A 234 8.50 1.23 -11.49
N PHE A 235 7.24 1.65 -11.41
CA PHE A 235 6.30 1.70 -12.54
C PHE A 235 5.51 3.01 -12.53
N ASN A 236 4.95 3.38 -13.69
CA ASN A 236 4.13 4.59 -13.85
C ASN A 236 2.67 4.33 -13.40
N PRO A 237 2.20 4.91 -12.29
CA PRO A 237 0.84 4.71 -11.78
C PRO A 237 -0.24 5.46 -12.58
N ALA A 238 0.14 6.36 -13.49
CA ALA A 238 -0.77 7.02 -14.42
C ALA A 238 -0.91 6.27 -15.76
N GLY A 239 -0.09 5.23 -15.99
CA GLY A 239 -0.14 4.39 -17.18
C GLY A 239 -1.12 3.21 -17.04
N THR A 240 -0.96 2.20 -17.90
CA THR A 240 -1.80 0.99 -17.88
C THR A 240 -1.39 -0.03 -16.81
N GLY A 241 -0.17 0.10 -16.26
CA GLY A 241 0.37 -0.84 -15.27
C GLY A 241 0.76 -2.20 -15.84
N GLN A 242 0.83 -2.34 -17.17
CA GLN A 242 1.07 -3.62 -17.87
C GLN A 242 2.32 -4.36 -17.38
N ALA A 243 3.45 -3.64 -17.25
CA ALA A 243 4.75 -4.25 -16.99
C ALA A 243 4.74 -5.04 -15.67
N VAL A 244 4.40 -4.39 -14.56
CA VAL A 244 4.31 -5.03 -13.24
C VAL A 244 3.22 -6.11 -13.18
N TRP A 245 2.10 -5.91 -13.90
CA TRP A 245 1.00 -6.87 -13.92
C TRP A 245 1.36 -8.16 -14.63
N GLN A 246 1.99 -8.07 -15.81
CA GLN A 246 2.39 -9.20 -16.63
C GLN A 246 3.57 -9.96 -16.02
N ASP A 247 4.51 -9.25 -15.38
CA ASP A 247 5.62 -9.83 -14.65
C ASP A 247 5.12 -10.78 -13.54
N LEU A 248 4.23 -10.28 -12.65
CA LEU A 248 3.60 -11.12 -11.63
C LEU A 248 2.76 -12.26 -12.23
N LEU A 249 2.07 -12.01 -13.35
CA LEU A 249 1.23 -13.01 -14.02
C LEU A 249 2.06 -14.15 -14.60
N GLN A 250 3.29 -13.90 -15.03
CA GLN A 250 4.12 -14.88 -15.72
C GLN A 250 4.54 -16.02 -14.78
N ASP A 251 5.11 -15.68 -13.63
CA ASP A 251 5.71 -16.66 -12.73
C ASP A 251 5.36 -16.50 -11.23
N GLY A 252 4.51 -15.53 -10.89
CA GLY A 252 4.16 -15.20 -9.51
C GLY A 252 5.22 -14.36 -8.78
N ARG A 253 6.26 -13.91 -9.49
CA ARG A 253 7.37 -13.16 -8.91
C ARG A 253 7.52 -11.83 -9.61
N LEU A 254 8.21 -10.92 -8.93
CA LEU A 254 8.56 -9.62 -9.50
C LEU A 254 10.05 -9.57 -9.86
N GLY A 255 10.34 -9.20 -11.10
CA GLY A 255 11.67 -8.91 -11.59
C GLY A 255 11.86 -7.42 -11.76
N SER A 256 12.63 -6.79 -10.86
CA SER A 256 12.99 -5.38 -11.06
C SER A 256 13.75 -5.23 -12.38
N PRO A 257 13.35 -4.29 -13.26
CA PRO A 257 14.06 -4.04 -14.50
C PRO A 257 15.52 -3.70 -14.21
N ALA A 258 16.45 -4.34 -14.92
CA ALA A 258 17.86 -3.98 -14.83
C ALA A 258 18.05 -2.55 -15.37
N GLY A 259 18.40 -1.58 -14.50
CA GLY A 259 18.95 -0.29 -14.94
C GLY A 259 18.26 0.99 -14.47
N GLU A 260 17.16 0.97 -13.73
CA GLU A 260 16.54 2.19 -13.19
C GLU A 260 16.68 2.32 -11.67
N VAL A 261 17.91 2.23 -11.16
CA VAL A 261 18.19 2.87 -9.86
C VAL A 261 18.32 4.35 -10.16
N MET A 262 17.24 5.11 -9.93
CA MET A 262 17.24 6.56 -10.16
C MET A 262 18.05 7.26 -9.07
N HIS A 263 19.37 7.18 -9.16
CA HIS A 263 20.27 7.86 -8.24
C HIS A 263 20.32 9.36 -8.51
N GLY A 264 19.98 10.14 -7.49
CA GLY A 264 20.61 11.42 -7.18
C GLY A 264 20.01 12.68 -7.82
N PRO A 265 20.25 13.85 -7.20
CA PRO A 265 19.67 15.16 -7.58
C PRO A 265 20.23 15.77 -8.88
N GLY A 266 20.89 14.99 -9.73
CA GLY A 266 21.54 15.43 -10.97
C GLY A 266 20.96 14.84 -12.26
N ASN A 267 20.17 13.76 -12.20
CA ASN A 267 19.54 13.18 -13.39
C ASN A 267 18.17 13.82 -13.64
N SER A 268 18.17 14.85 -14.47
CA SER A 268 16.98 15.56 -14.92
C SER A 268 16.15 14.74 -15.91
N LEU A 269 15.61 13.55 -15.56
CA LEU A 269 14.85 12.74 -16.53
C LEU A 269 13.88 11.69 -15.94
N SER A 270 13.14 12.01 -14.87
CA SER A 270 11.82 11.40 -14.68
C SER A 270 10.82 12.39 -14.08
N ARG A 271 10.29 13.27 -14.95
CA ARG A 271 9.04 13.97 -14.64
C ARG A 271 7.91 12.93 -14.65
N GLY A 272 7.68 12.29 -13.52
CA GLY A 272 6.67 11.25 -13.39
C GLY A 272 6.43 10.92 -11.92
N VAL A 273 5.21 10.53 -11.60
CA VAL A 273 4.91 9.87 -10.34
C VAL A 273 5.36 8.43 -10.48
N HIS A 274 5.99 7.85 -9.47
CA HIS A 274 6.48 6.47 -9.50
C HIS A 274 5.83 5.66 -8.38
N SER A 275 5.67 4.37 -8.61
CA SER A 275 5.18 3.41 -7.62
C SER A 275 6.08 2.18 -7.59
N SER A 276 6.16 1.54 -6.43
CA SER A 276 6.94 0.31 -6.22
C SER A 276 6.03 -0.82 -5.82
N ALA A 277 6.50 -2.05 -5.99
CA ALA A 277 5.79 -3.25 -5.60
C ALA A 277 6.72 -4.19 -4.83
N VAL A 278 6.18 -4.84 -3.80
CA VAL A 278 6.82 -5.97 -3.10
C VAL A 278 5.85 -7.13 -3.11
N SER A 279 6.31 -8.31 -3.52
CA SER A 279 5.55 -9.54 -3.56
C SER A 279 6.21 -10.60 -2.67
N GLU A 280 5.42 -11.21 -1.80
CA GLU A 280 5.79 -12.41 -1.06
C GLU A 280 5.04 -13.60 -1.64
N ALA A 281 5.78 -14.65 -2.02
CA ALA A 281 5.21 -15.87 -2.58
C ALA A 281 5.50 -17.08 -1.71
N GLY A 282 4.50 -17.96 -1.50
CA GLY A 282 4.61 -19.22 -0.75
C GLY A 282 3.64 -20.28 -1.27
N SER A 283 3.78 -21.52 -0.81
CA SER A 283 2.93 -22.65 -1.24
C SER A 283 1.98 -23.09 -0.11
N CYS A 284 0.69 -23.18 -0.39
CA CYS A 284 -0.36 -23.56 0.56
C CYS A 284 -0.89 -24.97 0.25
N GLN A 285 -0.80 -25.87 1.22
CA GLN A 285 -1.21 -27.27 1.07
C GLN A 285 -2.72 -27.45 1.30
N PRO A 286 -3.35 -28.48 0.68
CA PRO A 286 -4.75 -28.83 0.92
C PRO A 286 -5.08 -29.00 2.41
N GLY A 287 -6.17 -28.39 2.86
CA GLY A 287 -6.67 -28.54 4.24
C GLY A 287 -5.69 -28.04 5.32
N SER A 288 -4.73 -27.20 4.95
CA SER A 288 -3.83 -26.60 5.93
C SER A 288 -4.52 -25.50 6.73
N ASP A 289 -4.32 -25.52 8.05
CA ASP A 289 -4.75 -24.45 8.96
C ASP A 289 -4.09 -23.12 8.54
N PRO A 290 -4.78 -21.97 8.78
CA PRO A 290 -4.26 -20.65 8.43
C PRO A 290 -2.90 -20.43 9.09
N ARG A 291 -1.87 -20.33 8.25
CA ARG A 291 -0.52 -19.95 8.69
C ARG A 291 -0.30 -18.47 8.36
N PRO A 292 0.19 -17.67 9.32
CA PRO A 292 0.53 -16.28 9.05
C PRO A 292 1.75 -16.22 8.11
N THR A 293 1.54 -15.70 6.91
CA THR A 293 2.58 -15.20 6.00
C THR A 293 2.84 -13.73 6.31
#